data_AF-S7RGT9-F1
#
_entry.id   AF-S7RGT9-F1
#
_cell.length_a   1.000
_cell.length_b   1.000
_cell.length_c   1.000
_cell.angle_alpha   90.00
_cell.angle_beta   90.00
_cell.angle_gamma   90.00
#
_symmetry.space_group_name_H-M   'P 1'
#
loop_
_entity.id
_entity.type
_entity.pdbx_description
1 polymer ?
#
loop_
_entity_poly.entity_id
_entity_poly.type
_entity_poly.pdbx_seq_one_letter_code
_entity_poly.pdbx_strand_id
1 'polypeptide(L)'
;ITTFQQGLMAKAYNQFGPNPKYALNTMTILRLYDHFVHHYQQKRFVKEQKSPGSVATTEARKTAYKNRERLAASRAKFAKEYNLPRRYIDIVSDVKATSDDERDPVTSDYAIKRRPERSAAANAFFRRFDAYKEQTLKLSRRGGQRDRKRFLPENPEDTPFPSL
;
A
#
# COMPACT_ATOMS: atom_id res chain seq x y z
N ILE A 1 28.25 -11.15 17.06
CA ILE A 1 28.09 -11.82 15.74
C ILE A 1 28.01 -13.33 15.91
N THR A 2 28.99 -13.93 16.58
CA THR A 2 29.01 -15.35 16.96
C THR A 2 27.72 -15.81 17.67
N THR A 3 27.22 -15.04 18.62
CA THR A 3 25.94 -15.30 19.31
C THR A 3 24.73 -15.24 18.39
N PHE A 4 24.68 -14.28 17.46
CA PHE A 4 23.59 -14.18 16.47
C PHE A 4 23.61 -15.34 15.48
N GLN A 5 24.78 -15.70 14.96
CA GLN A 5 24.95 -16.85 14.06
C GLN A 5 24.58 -18.17 14.75
N GLN A 6 24.98 -18.35 16.01
CA GLN A 6 24.59 -19.50 16.83
C GLN A 6 23.07 -19.55 17.02
N GLY A 7 22.41 -18.43 17.34
CA GLY A 7 20.95 -18.38 17.44
C GLY A 7 20.25 -18.69 16.10
N LEU A 8 20.81 -18.24 14.98
CA LEU A 8 20.28 -18.50 13.65
C LEU A 8 20.42 -19.99 13.26
N MET A 9 21.57 -20.60 13.58
CA MET A 9 21.83 -22.04 13.40
C MET A 9 20.96 -22.90 14.31
N ALA A 10 20.77 -22.46 15.56
CA ALA A 10 19.89 -23.09 16.55
C ALA A 10 18.40 -22.85 16.25
N LYS A 11 18.06 -22.23 15.11
CA LYS A 11 16.68 -21.97 14.66
C LYS A 11 15.86 -21.10 15.62
N ALA A 12 16.51 -20.37 16.52
CA ALA A 12 15.86 -19.48 17.48
C ALA A 12 15.12 -18.30 16.82
N TYR A 13 15.38 -18.07 15.53
CA TYR A 13 14.82 -16.98 14.73
C TYR A 13 13.94 -17.46 13.57
N ASN A 14 13.52 -18.73 13.53
CA ASN A 14 12.72 -19.27 12.42
C ASN A 14 11.43 -18.48 12.15
N GLN A 15 10.82 -17.90 13.17
CA GLN A 15 9.64 -17.03 13.08
C GLN A 15 9.85 -15.81 12.17
N PHE A 16 11.10 -15.39 11.96
CA PHE A 16 11.45 -14.27 11.09
C PHE A 16 11.78 -14.69 9.65
N GLY A 17 11.70 -16.00 9.32
CA GLY A 17 12.03 -16.54 8.00
C GLY A 17 13.45 -16.21 7.50
N PRO A 18 14.51 -16.38 8.33
CA PRO A 18 15.86 -16.05 7.92
C PRO A 18 16.31 -16.96 6.76
N ASN A 19 17.05 -16.39 5.80
CA ASN A 19 17.63 -17.19 4.73
C ASN A 19 18.91 -17.91 5.23
N PRO A 20 18.89 -19.23 5.43
CA PRO A 20 19.99 -19.95 6.06
C PRO A 20 21.26 -19.96 5.19
N LYS A 21 21.13 -19.73 3.87
CA LYS A 21 22.26 -19.70 2.92
C LYS A 21 23.33 -18.68 3.30
N TYR A 22 22.95 -17.58 3.94
CA TYR A 22 23.86 -16.48 4.29
C TYR A 22 24.22 -16.45 5.78
N ALA A 23 23.75 -17.42 6.55
CA ALA A 23 23.86 -17.40 8.02
C ALA A 23 25.30 -17.44 8.55
N LEU A 24 26.21 -18.11 7.82
CA LEU A 24 27.63 -18.17 8.17
C LEU A 24 28.47 -17.12 7.44
N ASN A 25 27.87 -16.32 6.56
CA ASN A 25 28.59 -15.26 5.86
C ASN A 25 28.72 -14.02 6.77
N THR A 26 29.72 -14.05 7.64
CA THR A 26 30.01 -12.99 8.61
C THR A 26 30.18 -11.62 7.96
N MET A 27 30.82 -11.54 6.79
CA MET A 27 31.03 -10.28 6.09
C MET A 27 29.70 -9.67 5.62
N THR A 28 28.80 -10.50 5.07
CA THR A 28 27.45 -10.04 4.69
C THR A 28 26.64 -9.59 5.90
N ILE A 29 26.71 -10.33 7.01
CA ILE A 29 26.00 -9.97 8.25
C ILE A 29 26.52 -8.63 8.81
N LEU A 30 27.84 -8.42 8.81
CA LEU A 30 28.47 -7.17 9.22
C LEU A 30 28.01 -5.99 8.36
N ARG A 31 28.05 -6.14 7.03
CA ARG A 31 27.59 -5.09 6.10
C ARG A 31 26.10 -4.80 6.26
N LEU A 32 25.29 -5.83 6.48
CA LEU A 32 23.85 -5.67 6.70
C LEU A 32 23.59 -4.91 8.00
N TYR A 33 24.30 -5.27 9.08
CA TYR A 33 24.22 -4.59 10.36
C TYR A 33 24.64 -3.12 10.24
N ASP A 34 25.79 -2.87 9.61
CA ASP A 34 26.34 -1.52 9.42
C ASP A 34 25.36 -0.63 8.64
N HIS A 35 24.85 -1.12 7.51
CA HIS A 35 23.83 -0.41 6.75
C HIS A 35 22.52 -0.24 7.54
N PHE A 36 22.03 -1.26 8.23
CA PHE A 36 20.77 -1.14 8.95
C PHE A 36 20.86 -0.16 10.11
N VAL A 37 21.88 -0.28 10.97
CA VAL A 37 22.02 0.52 12.19
C VAL A 37 22.58 1.91 11.87
N HIS A 38 23.75 1.97 11.22
CA HIS A 38 24.48 3.21 11.03
C HIS A 38 23.99 4.02 9.83
N HIS A 39 23.34 3.40 8.85
CA HIS A 39 22.74 4.16 7.74
C HIS A 39 21.24 4.36 7.91
N TYR A 40 20.46 3.28 7.94
CA TYR A 40 19.01 3.36 7.89
C TYR A 40 18.40 3.86 9.21
N GLN A 41 18.76 3.27 10.34
CA GLN A 41 18.23 3.67 11.66
C GLN A 41 18.76 5.04 12.09
N GLN A 42 20.03 5.37 11.83
CA GLN A 42 20.54 6.72 12.06
C GLN A 42 19.73 7.78 11.29
N LYS A 43 19.45 7.56 10.00
CA LYS A 43 18.62 8.48 9.21
C LYS A 43 17.21 8.65 9.78
N ARG A 44 16.60 7.57 10.28
CA ARG A 44 15.28 7.64 10.95
C ARG A 44 15.38 8.43 12.24
N PHE A 45 16.38 8.14 13.08
CA PHE A 45 16.62 8.84 14.34
C PHE A 45 16.82 10.35 14.15
N VAL A 46 17.66 10.76 13.20
CA VAL A 46 17.89 12.19 12.91
C VAL A 46 16.61 12.89 12.45
N LYS A 47 15.78 12.24 11.63
CA LYS A 47 14.47 12.78 11.23
C LYS A 47 13.53 12.93 12.41
N GLU A 48 13.47 11.91 13.26
CA GLU A 48 12.61 11.90 14.44
C GLU A 48 13.04 12.94 15.48
N GLN A 49 14.36 13.15 15.66
CA GLN A 49 14.90 14.20 16.51
C GLN A 49 14.52 15.60 16.01
N LYS A 50 14.53 15.81 14.69
CA LYS A 50 14.16 17.10 14.09
C LYS A 50 12.64 17.34 14.13
N SER A 51 11.85 16.30 13.90
CA SER A 51 10.39 16.37 13.88
C SER A 51 9.82 15.06 14.43
N PRO A 52 9.46 15.05 15.73
CA PRO A 52 8.85 13.89 16.36
C PRO A 52 7.57 13.46 15.62
N GLY A 53 7.42 12.16 15.41
CA GLY A 53 6.32 11.54 14.66
C GLY A 53 6.48 11.57 13.12
N SER A 54 7.52 12.21 12.58
CA SER A 54 7.70 12.34 11.13
C SER A 54 7.96 10.99 10.42
N VAL A 55 8.64 10.06 11.09
CA VAL A 55 8.90 8.72 10.53
C VAL A 55 7.60 7.93 10.43
N ALA A 56 6.83 7.87 11.52
CA ALA A 56 5.57 7.14 11.58
C ALA A 56 4.55 7.68 10.57
N THR A 57 4.40 9.00 10.47
CA THR A 57 3.51 9.64 9.50
C THR A 57 3.93 9.37 8.05
N THR A 58 5.24 9.39 7.76
CA THR A 58 5.76 9.06 6.42
C THR A 58 5.47 7.61 6.05
N GLU A 59 5.63 6.67 6.99
CA GLU A 59 5.35 5.24 6.77
C GLU A 59 3.86 4.97 6.57
N ALA A 60 3.00 5.62 7.35
CA ALA A 60 1.55 5.57 7.18
C ALA A 60 1.14 6.10 5.78
N ARG A 61 1.67 7.26 5.37
CA ARG A 61 1.44 7.82 4.03
C ARG A 61 1.94 6.89 2.92
N LYS A 62 3.11 6.28 3.08
CA LYS A 62 3.65 5.32 2.10
C LYS A 62 2.71 4.12 1.92
N THR A 63 2.19 3.59 3.02
CA THR A 63 1.24 2.46 3.01
C THR A 63 -0.04 2.82 2.26
N ALA A 64 -0.64 3.97 2.58
CA ALA A 64 -1.85 4.42 1.90
C ALA A 64 -1.59 4.72 0.40
N TYR A 65 -0.43 5.27 0.03
CA TYR A 65 -0.06 5.47 -1.37
C TYR A 65 0.07 4.14 -2.13
N LYS A 66 0.66 3.13 -1.51
CA LYS A 66 0.78 1.78 -2.09
C LYS A 66 -0.57 1.10 -2.28
N ASN A 67 -1.54 1.31 -1.38
CA ASN A 67 -2.90 0.83 -1.57
C ASN A 67 -3.57 1.50 -2.79
N ARG A 68 -3.45 2.83 -2.91
CA ARG A 68 -3.96 3.58 -4.06
C ARG A 68 -3.35 3.11 -5.38
N GLU A 69 -2.02 2.89 -5.40
CA GLU A 69 -1.30 2.36 -6.56
C GLU A 69 -1.83 0.98 -6.99
N ARG A 70 -2.06 0.09 -6.01
CA ARG A 70 -2.63 -1.23 -6.27
C ARG A 70 -4.05 -1.15 -6.83
N LEU A 71 -4.88 -0.27 -6.27
CA LEU A 71 -6.26 -0.09 -6.75
C LEU A 71 -6.29 0.48 -8.18
N ALA A 72 -5.49 1.51 -8.46
CA ALA A 72 -5.35 2.08 -9.80
C ALA A 72 -4.87 1.02 -10.82
N ALA A 73 -3.86 0.22 -10.45
CA ALA A 73 -3.39 -0.88 -11.29
C ALA A 73 -4.47 -1.94 -11.55
N SER A 74 -5.26 -2.30 -10.52
CA SER A 74 -6.36 -3.26 -10.63
C SER A 74 -7.46 -2.73 -11.57
N ARG A 75 -7.82 -1.44 -11.48
CA ARG A 75 -8.78 -0.79 -12.37
C ARG A 75 -8.25 -0.69 -13.81
N ALA A 76 -7.00 -0.29 -13.98
CA ALA A 76 -6.36 -0.18 -15.30
C ALA A 76 -6.25 -1.54 -16.00
N LYS A 77 -5.92 -2.61 -15.26
CA LYS A 77 -5.88 -3.98 -15.79
C LYS A 77 -7.26 -4.39 -16.33
N PHE A 78 -8.31 -4.18 -15.54
CA PHE A 78 -9.68 -4.47 -15.96
C PHE A 78 -10.07 -3.63 -17.19
N ALA A 79 -9.83 -2.32 -17.16
CA ALA A 79 -10.20 -1.45 -18.28
C ALA A 79 -9.53 -1.84 -19.60
N LYS A 80 -8.26 -2.29 -19.54
CA LYS A 80 -7.54 -2.82 -20.71
C LYS A 80 -8.07 -4.18 -21.17
N GLU A 81 -8.34 -5.10 -20.26
CA GLU A 81 -8.86 -6.45 -20.58
C GLU A 81 -10.23 -6.38 -21.28
N TYR A 82 -11.07 -5.41 -20.90
CA TYR A 82 -12.40 -5.19 -21.47
C TYR A 82 -12.44 -4.12 -22.56
N ASN A 83 -11.28 -3.69 -23.08
CA ASN A 83 -11.15 -2.72 -24.18
C ASN A 83 -11.98 -1.44 -24.00
N LEU A 84 -12.00 -0.89 -22.78
CA LEU A 84 -12.71 0.35 -22.49
C LEU A 84 -12.05 1.56 -23.20
N PRO A 85 -12.79 2.65 -23.44
CA PRO A 85 -12.25 3.86 -24.05
C PRO A 85 -10.95 4.34 -23.37
N ARG A 86 -9.97 4.74 -24.18
CA ARG A 86 -8.64 5.19 -23.71
C ARG A 86 -8.74 6.24 -22.60
N ARG A 87 -9.66 7.20 -22.74
CA ARG A 87 -9.91 8.23 -21.74
C ARG A 87 -10.26 7.65 -20.36
N TYR A 88 -11.00 6.54 -20.29
CA TYR A 88 -11.32 5.89 -19.02
C TYR A 88 -10.11 5.15 -18.46
N ILE A 89 -9.32 4.50 -19.31
CA ILE A 89 -8.07 3.84 -18.89
C ILE A 89 -7.13 4.87 -18.25
N ASP A 90 -6.95 6.03 -18.89
CA ASP A 90 -6.07 7.09 -18.39
C ASP A 90 -6.55 7.60 -17.02
N ILE A 91 -7.85 7.90 -16.89
CA ILE A 91 -8.44 8.39 -15.62
C ILE A 91 -8.30 7.36 -14.49
N VAL A 92 -8.58 6.07 -14.73
CA VAL A 92 -8.53 5.05 -13.66
C VAL A 92 -7.11 4.58 -13.35
N SER A 93 -6.16 4.83 -14.25
CA SER A 93 -4.75 4.49 -14.05
C SER A 93 -4.00 5.51 -13.17
N ASP A 94 -4.55 6.72 -13.01
CA ASP A 94 -3.92 7.74 -12.18
C ASP A 94 -4.09 7.42 -10.68
N VAL A 95 -2.96 7.21 -10.01
CA VAL A 95 -2.87 6.96 -8.58
C VAL A 95 -3.37 8.18 -7.79
N LYS A 96 -3.12 9.40 -8.29
CA LYS A 96 -3.58 10.63 -7.63
C LYS A 96 -5.10 10.75 -7.69
N ALA A 97 -5.72 10.24 -8.75
CA ALA A 97 -7.15 10.15 -8.89
C ALA A 97 -7.79 9.05 -8.03
N THR A 98 -7.03 8.26 -7.26
CA THR A 98 -7.52 7.13 -6.47
C THR A 98 -7.34 7.39 -4.96
N SER A 99 -8.44 7.45 -4.20
CA SER A 99 -8.45 7.61 -2.72
C SER A 99 -9.21 6.51 -2.00
N ASP A 100 -9.73 5.55 -2.77
CA ASP A 100 -10.83 4.72 -2.31
C ASP A 100 -10.36 3.45 -1.56
N ASP A 101 -9.05 3.29 -1.29
CA ASP A 101 -8.45 2.11 -0.62
C ASP A 101 -7.61 2.51 0.61
N GLU A 102 -8.11 3.48 1.38
CA GLU A 102 -7.45 3.93 2.60
C GLU A 102 -7.99 3.20 3.81
N ARG A 103 -7.11 2.83 4.74
CA ARG A 103 -7.52 2.12 5.96
C ARG A 103 -8.12 3.09 6.95
N ASP A 104 -9.31 2.77 7.44
CA ASP A 104 -9.93 3.48 8.56
C ASP A 104 -9.26 3.02 9.87
N PRO A 105 -8.73 3.95 10.70
CA PRO A 105 -8.15 3.61 11.99
C PRO A 105 -9.16 2.98 12.97
N VAL A 106 -10.46 3.28 12.85
CA VAL A 106 -11.48 2.82 13.81
C VAL A 106 -11.94 1.40 13.50
N THR A 107 -12.46 1.18 12.29
CA THR A 107 -13.00 -0.13 11.88
C THR A 107 -11.92 -1.10 11.42
N SER A 108 -10.68 -0.63 11.19
CA SER A 108 -9.60 -1.38 10.53
C SER A 108 -9.89 -1.85 9.10
N ASP A 109 -11.05 -1.51 8.56
CA ASP A 109 -11.49 -1.80 7.20
C ASP A 109 -11.02 -0.73 6.20
N TYR A 110 -11.24 -0.98 4.91
CA TYR A 110 -10.88 -0.05 3.84
C TYR A 110 -12.07 0.88 3.54
N ALA A 111 -11.83 2.18 3.66
CA ALA A 111 -12.81 3.22 3.46
C ALA A 111 -12.59 3.96 2.13
N ILE A 112 -13.69 4.35 1.49
CA ILE A 112 -13.70 5.24 0.35
C ILE A 112 -13.61 6.69 0.86
N LYS A 113 -12.38 7.20 1.05
CA LYS A 113 -12.16 8.58 1.48
C LYS A 113 -12.37 9.58 0.34
N ARG A 114 -12.84 10.77 0.69
CA ARG A 114 -13.09 11.87 -0.24
C ARG A 114 -11.76 12.51 -0.65
N ARG A 115 -11.66 12.89 -1.93
CA ARG A 115 -10.63 13.83 -2.42
C ARG A 115 -11.26 15.21 -2.53
N PRO A 116 -10.73 16.24 -1.86
CA PRO A 116 -11.27 17.59 -1.95
C PRO A 116 -11.19 18.15 -3.38
N GLU A 117 -10.16 17.78 -4.14
CA GLU A 117 -10.00 18.18 -5.55
C GLU A 117 -10.98 17.50 -6.51
N ARG A 118 -11.68 16.44 -6.07
CA ARG A 118 -12.52 15.62 -6.95
C ARG A 118 -13.96 16.12 -6.90
N SER A 119 -14.52 16.45 -8.06
CA SER A 119 -15.94 16.78 -8.19
C SER A 119 -16.84 15.61 -7.79
N ALA A 120 -18.09 15.91 -7.40
CA ALA A 120 -19.10 14.89 -7.11
C ALA A 120 -19.32 13.94 -8.30
N ALA A 121 -19.28 14.46 -9.53
CA ALA A 121 -19.40 13.67 -10.75
C ALA A 121 -18.25 12.67 -10.92
N ALA A 122 -17.02 13.08 -10.63
CA ALA A 122 -15.87 12.18 -10.70
C ALA A 122 -15.90 11.11 -9.59
N ASN A 123 -16.40 11.44 -8.39
CA ASN A 123 -16.68 10.42 -7.36
C ASN A 123 -17.74 9.41 -7.83
N ALA A 124 -18.83 9.88 -8.44
CA ALA A 124 -19.87 9.02 -8.99
C ALA A 124 -19.33 8.12 -10.12
N PHE A 125 -18.44 8.64 -10.98
CA PHE A 125 -17.77 7.85 -12.02
C PHE A 125 -16.99 6.68 -11.44
N PHE A 126 -16.12 6.89 -10.46
CA PHE A 126 -15.33 5.80 -9.86
C PHE A 126 -16.20 4.75 -9.16
N ARG A 127 -17.29 5.18 -8.50
CA ARG A 127 -18.27 4.25 -7.90
C ARG A 127 -18.96 3.40 -8.96
N ARG A 128 -19.41 4.01 -10.06
CA ARG A 128 -20.03 3.29 -11.18
C ARG A 128 -19.05 2.34 -11.85
N PHE A 129 -17.78 2.76 -12.01
CA PHE A 129 -16.73 1.93 -12.58
C PHE A 129 -16.47 0.68 -11.72
N ASP A 130 -16.33 0.85 -10.40
CA ASP A 130 -16.10 -0.28 -9.49
C ASP A 130 -17.30 -1.22 -9.43
N ALA A 131 -18.53 -0.69 -9.43
CA ALA A 131 -19.74 -1.50 -9.49
C ALA A 131 -19.85 -2.29 -10.81
N TYR A 132 -19.55 -1.64 -11.94
CA TYR A 132 -19.52 -2.29 -13.26
C TYR A 132 -18.47 -3.41 -13.30
N LYS A 133 -17.26 -3.14 -12.78
CA LYS A 133 -16.20 -4.13 -12.65
C LYS A 133 -16.63 -5.32 -11.80
N GLU A 134 -17.21 -5.06 -10.62
CA GLU A 134 -17.65 -6.12 -9.70
C GLU A 134 -18.74 -7.00 -10.33
N GLN A 135 -19.75 -6.40 -10.97
CA GLN A 135 -20.81 -7.11 -11.67
C GLN A 135 -20.26 -7.98 -12.81
N THR A 136 -19.37 -7.40 -13.63
CA THR A 136 -18.74 -8.10 -14.74
C THR A 136 -17.91 -9.30 -14.28
N LEU A 137 -17.13 -9.11 -13.20
CA LEU A 137 -16.30 -10.18 -12.62
C LEU A 137 -17.15 -11.28 -11.97
N LYS A 138 -18.29 -10.94 -11.34
CA LYS A 138 -19.24 -11.94 -10.80
C LYS A 138 -19.86 -12.80 -11.89
N LEU A 139 -20.16 -12.21 -13.05
CA LEU A 139 -20.71 -12.93 -14.21
C LEU A 139 -19.63 -13.76 -14.92
N SER A 140 -18.40 -13.27 -14.94
CA SER A 140 -17.28 -14.05 -15.47
C SER A 140 -17.00 -15.22 -14.53
N ARG A 141 -17.17 -16.47 -14.98
CA ARG A 141 -16.77 -17.67 -14.22
C ARG A 141 -15.26 -17.76 -13.95
N ARG A 142 -14.48 -16.74 -14.35
CA ARG A 142 -13.08 -16.60 -13.98
C ARG A 142 -13.05 -16.27 -12.49
N GLY A 143 -12.39 -17.14 -11.71
CA GLY A 143 -12.02 -16.87 -10.32
C GLY A 143 -11.06 -15.69 -10.25
N GLY A 144 -11.60 -14.48 -10.44
CA GLY A 144 -10.85 -13.24 -10.41
C GLY A 144 -10.34 -12.97 -9.00
N GLN A 145 -9.19 -12.29 -8.95
CA GLN A 145 -8.64 -11.77 -7.71
C GLN A 145 -9.71 -10.93 -7.01
N ARG A 146 -10.17 -11.34 -5.83
CA ARG A 146 -11.16 -10.59 -5.07
C ARG A 146 -10.53 -9.26 -4.66
N ASP A 147 -11.03 -8.17 -5.23
CA ASP A 147 -10.69 -6.84 -4.73
C ASP A 147 -11.13 -6.74 -3.26
N ARG A 148 -10.41 -5.92 -2.49
CA ARG A 148 -10.78 -5.62 -1.10
C ARG A 148 -12.17 -5.00 -1.08
N LYS A 149 -13.01 -5.48 -0.16
CA LYS A 149 -14.29 -4.83 0.15
C LYS A 149 -13.98 -3.48 0.78
N ARG A 150 -14.66 -2.46 0.26
CA ARG A 150 -14.50 -1.06 0.67
C ARG A 150 -15.85 -0.52 1.07
N PHE A 151 -15.92 0.18 2.19
CA PHE A 151 -17.16 0.80 2.66
C PHE A 151 -17.11 2.31 2.43
N LEU A 152 -18.28 2.91 2.28
CA LEU A 152 -18.43 4.35 2.30
C LEU A 152 -18.72 4.76 3.75
N PRO A 153 -17.85 5.56 4.41
CA PRO A 153 -18.14 6.03 5.75
C PRO A 153 -19.39 6.92 5.75
N GLU A 154 -20.20 6.83 6.82
CA GLU A 154 -21.42 7.65 7.00
C GLU A 154 -21.11 9.15 6.92
N ASN A 155 -20.02 9.55 7.57
CA ASN A 155 -19.45 10.89 7.46
C ASN A 155 -18.25 10.85 6.50
N PRO A 156 -18.31 11.52 5.33
CA PRO A 156 -17.21 11.51 4.37
C PRO A 156 -15.96 12.20 4.93
N GLU A 157 -14.93 11.41 5.19
CA GLU A 157 -13.62 11.94 5.58
C GLU A 157 -12.76 12.28 4.37
N ASP A 158 -12.03 13.39 4.44
CA ASP A 158 -11.02 13.72 3.45
C ASP A 158 -9.75 12.88 3.63
N THR A 159 -9.10 12.61 2.50
CA THR A 159 -7.75 12.07 2.46
C THR A 159 -6.78 12.91 3.29
N PRO A 160 -5.82 12.32 4.02
CA PRO A 160 -4.72 13.04 4.65
C PRO A 160 -3.61 13.46 3.68
N PHE A 161 -3.67 13.01 2.42
CA PHE A 161 -2.73 13.41 1.38
C PHE A 161 -3.00 14.85 0.91
N PRO A 162 -1.93 15.64 0.68
CA PRO A 162 -2.05 17.01 0.22
C PRO A 162 -2.76 17.06 -1.13
N SER A 163 -3.54 18.13 -1.32
CA SER A 163 -4.07 18.50 -2.63
C SER A 163 -2.94 18.91 -3.56
N LEU A 164 -3.15 18.74 -4.87
CA LEU A 164 -2.24 19.25 -5.89
C LEU A 164 -2.12 20.78 -5.85
#